data_AF-A0A1G8N547-F1
#
_entry.id   AF-A0A1G8N547-F1
#
_cell.length_a   1.000
_cell.length_b   1.000
_cell.length_c   1.000
_cell.angle_alpha   90.00
_cell.angle_beta   90.00
_cell.angle_gamma   90.00
#
_symmetry.space_group_name_H-M   'P 1'
#
loop_
_entity.id
_entity.type
_entity.pdbx_description
1 polymer ?
#
loop_
_entity_poly.entity_id
_entity_poly.type
_entity_poly.pdbx_seq_one_letter_code
_entity_poly.pdbx_strand_id
1 'polypeptide(L)'
;MQLVEISCTGCKPENWCRYHVVKCCEDRGIKTCSECSEYPCDNMRECFEVTKSFEPKCREVCTEEEYKQLKKAFFEKEENLR
;
A
#
# COMPACT_ATOMS: atom_id res chain seq x y z
N MET A 1 -10.94 -15.45 -17.95
CA MET A 1 -9.72 -14.67 -17.69
C MET A 1 -9.42 -14.85 -16.21
N GLN A 2 -8.32 -15.52 -15.85
CA GLN A 2 -7.94 -15.68 -14.44
C GLN A 2 -7.60 -14.30 -13.87
N LEU A 3 -8.31 -13.89 -12.83
CA LEU A 3 -8.03 -12.67 -12.08
C LEU A 3 -6.78 -12.93 -11.24
N VAL A 4 -5.67 -12.25 -11.56
CA VAL A 4 -4.46 -12.26 -10.74
C VAL A 4 -4.81 -11.62 -9.40
N GLU A 5 -4.54 -12.31 -8.30
CA GLU A 5 -4.67 -11.74 -6.97
C GLU A 5 -3.58 -10.66 -6.79
N ILE A 6 -3.99 -9.41 -6.56
CA ILE A 6 -3.08 -8.29 -6.34
C ILE A 6 -3.07 -7.97 -4.85
N SER A 7 -1.93 -8.18 -4.20
CA SER A 7 -1.68 -7.78 -2.81
C SER A 7 -0.44 -6.89 -2.73
N CYS A 8 -0.38 -6.05 -1.69
CA CYS A 8 0.81 -5.23 -1.48
C CYS A 8 1.95 -6.10 -0.94
N THR A 9 3.14 -5.98 -1.52
CA THR A 9 4.37 -6.68 -1.09
C THR A 9 5.48 -5.69 -0.66
N GLY A 10 5.10 -4.44 -0.44
CA GLY A 10 6.00 -3.35 -0.06
C GLY A 10 6.44 -2.49 -1.24
N CYS A 11 6.74 -1.22 -0.95
CA CYS A 11 7.21 -0.28 -1.97
C CYS A 11 8.65 -0.58 -2.37
N LYS A 12 8.92 -0.70 -3.67
CA LYS A 12 10.26 -0.88 -4.24
C LYS A 12 10.85 0.43 -4.73
N PRO A 13 12.18 0.56 -4.84
CA PRO A 13 12.84 1.75 -5.38
C PRO A 13 12.34 2.19 -6.77
N GLU A 14 11.92 1.22 -7.60
CA GLU A 14 11.39 1.52 -8.94
C GLU A 14 9.99 2.16 -8.93
N ASN A 15 9.28 2.15 -7.79
CA ASN A 15 7.93 2.68 -7.70
C ASN A 15 7.94 4.20 -7.53
N TRP A 16 7.16 4.91 -8.36
CA TRP A 16 6.86 6.32 -8.07
C TRP A 16 6.05 6.41 -6.77
N CYS A 17 6.57 7.15 -5.79
CA CYS A 17 6.00 7.20 -4.46
C CYS A 17 5.51 8.60 -4.10
N ARG A 18 4.19 8.78 -4.06
CA ARG A 18 3.55 10.00 -3.53
C ARG A 18 3.79 10.21 -2.03
N TYR A 19 4.04 9.13 -1.28
CA TYR A 19 3.99 9.10 0.18
C TYR A 19 5.37 8.99 0.85
N HIS A 20 6.44 9.32 0.11
CA HIS A 20 7.82 9.26 0.58
C HIS A 20 8.30 7.89 1.14
N VAL A 21 7.51 6.81 1.01
CA VAL A 21 7.84 5.47 1.48
C VAL A 21 9.09 4.91 0.80
N VAL A 22 9.26 5.15 -0.51
CA VAL A 22 10.46 4.71 -1.23
C VAL A 22 11.71 5.40 -0.70
N LYS A 23 11.66 6.73 -0.54
CA LYS A 23 12.75 7.49 0.06
C LYS A 23 13.05 7.03 1.50
N CYS A 24 12.02 6.73 2.29
CA CYS A 24 12.17 6.16 3.63
C CYS A 24 12.94 4.82 3.60
N CYS A 25 12.68 3.97 2.61
CA CYS A 25 13.39 2.71 2.44
C CYS A 25 14.86 2.95 2.05
N GLU A 26 15.12 3.88 1.13
CA GLU A 26 16.47 4.29 0.74
C GLU A 26 17.27 4.84 1.92
N ASP A 27 16.71 5.80 2.65
CA ASP A 27 17.34 6.45 3.81
C ASP A 27 17.66 5.44 4.93
N ARG A 28 16.86 4.37 5.05
CA ARG A 28 17.04 3.28 6.03
C ARG A 28 17.87 2.11 5.48
N GLY A 29 18.23 2.10 4.19
CA GLY A 29 18.97 1.01 3.55
C GLY A 29 18.22 -0.32 3.48
N ILE A 30 16.88 -0.31 3.41
CA ILE A 30 16.02 -1.50 3.31
C ILE A 30 15.41 -1.61 1.90
N LYS A 31 15.08 -2.83 1.45
CA LYS A 31 14.58 -3.04 0.08
C LYS A 31 13.13 -2.62 -0.09
N THR A 32 12.32 -2.86 0.93
CA THR A 32 10.89 -2.56 0.94
C THR A 32 10.46 -2.13 2.34
N CYS A 33 9.33 -1.44 2.44
CA CYS A 33 8.78 -1.03 3.72
C CYS A 33 8.37 -2.20 4.64
N SER A 34 8.20 -3.42 4.09
CA SER A 34 7.97 -4.63 4.89
C SER A 34 9.20 -5.09 5.67
N GLU A 35 10.40 -4.66 5.29
CA GLU A 35 11.64 -4.94 6.04
C GLU A 35 11.89 -3.90 7.14
N CYS A 36 11.00 -2.92 7.33
CA CYS A 36 11.17 -1.86 8.32
C CYS A 36 10.94 -2.41 9.74
N SER A 37 11.96 -2.35 10.59
CA SER A 37 11.87 -2.78 11.99
C SER A 37 10.89 -1.97 12.85
N GLU A 38 10.50 -0.78 12.38
CA GLU A 38 9.53 0.11 13.02
C GLU A 38 8.15 0.04 12.35
N TYR A 39 7.88 -0.96 11.50
CA TYR A 39 6.63 -1.05 10.78
C TYR A 39 5.41 -1.20 11.73
N PRO A 40 4.30 -0.45 11.52
CA PRO A 40 4.19 0.68 10.60
C PRO A 40 4.83 1.95 11.18
N CYS A 41 5.85 2.44 10.50
CA CYS A 41 6.51 3.71 10.82
C CYS A 41 5.64 4.89 10.37
N ASP A 42 6.00 6.12 10.74
CA ASP A 42 5.19 7.32 10.46
C ASP A 42 4.84 7.50 8.98
N ASN A 43 5.79 7.25 8.06
CA ASN A 43 5.55 7.31 6.61
C ASN A 43 4.51 6.28 6.14
N MET A 44 4.47 5.09 6.75
CA MET A 44 3.44 4.09 6.42
C MET A 44 2.08 4.47 7.00
N ARG A 45 2.04 5.05 8.21
CA ARG A 45 0.80 5.54 8.82
C ARG A 45 0.19 6.66 7.98
N GLU A 46 0.99 7.61 7.52
CA GLU A 46 0.55 8.65 6.60
C GLU A 46 0.04 8.04 5.28
N CYS A 47 0.78 7.09 4.71
CA CYS A 47 0.36 6.35 3.51
C CYS A 47 -1.01 5.68 3.71
N PHE A 48 -1.28 5.06 4.87
CA PHE A 48 -2.58 4.45 5.16
C PHE A 48 -3.70 5.47 5.27
N GLU A 49 -3.50 6.55 6.02
CA GLU A 49 -4.50 7.60 6.18
C GLU A 49 -4.87 8.24 4.84
N VAL A 50 -3.87 8.58 4.03
CA VAL A 50 -4.11 9.15 2.71
C VAL A 50 -4.79 8.12 1.80
N THR A 51 -4.35 6.86 1.80
CA THR A 51 -4.98 5.81 0.98
C THR A 51 -6.45 5.59 1.37
N LYS A 52 -6.75 5.54 2.67
CA LYS A 52 -8.10 5.38 3.23
C LYS A 52 -9.04 6.51 2.82
N SER A 53 -8.52 7.74 2.66
CA SER A 53 -9.32 8.87 2.19
C SER A 53 -9.96 8.66 0.80
N PHE A 54 -9.41 7.75 -0.02
CA PHE A 54 -9.95 7.42 -1.33
C PHE A 54 -11.00 6.29 -1.30
N GLU A 55 -11.15 5.57 -0.18
CA GLU A 55 -12.05 4.42 -0.08
C GLU A 55 -13.49 4.73 -0.48
N PRO A 56 -14.10 5.86 -0.04
CA PRO A 56 -15.47 6.19 -0.43
C PRO A 56 -15.62 6.34 -1.94
N LYS A 57 -14.65 6.98 -2.61
CA LYS A 57 -14.70 7.17 -4.05
C LYS A 57 -14.53 5.85 -4.80
N CYS A 58 -13.63 4.98 -4.34
CA CYS A 58 -13.46 3.65 -4.91
C CYS A 58 -14.76 2.83 -4.83
N ARG A 59 -15.47 2.86 -3.68
CA ARG A 59 -16.77 2.19 -3.53
C ARG A 59 -17.86 2.76 -4.42
N GLU A 60 -17.81 4.05 -4.75
CA GLU A 60 -18.77 4.70 -5.64
C GLU A 60 -18.58 4.26 -7.11
N VAL A 61 -17.34 4.06 -7.56
CA VAL A 61 -17.03 3.88 -8.99
C VAL A 61 -16.71 2.44 -9.39
N CYS A 62 -16.32 1.58 -8.44
CA CYS A 62 -15.98 0.19 -8.70
C CYS A 62 -17.20 -0.72 -8.50
N THR A 63 -17.25 -1.81 -9.27
CA THR A 63 -18.07 -2.97 -8.91
C THR A 63 -17.54 -3.59 -7.61
N GLU A 64 -18.37 -4.40 -6.94
CA GLU A 64 -17.96 -5.14 -5.73
C GLU A 64 -16.70 -5.99 -5.96
N GLU A 65 -16.58 -6.62 -7.13
CA GLU A 65 -15.46 -7.51 -7.43
C GLU A 65 -14.16 -6.74 -7.71
N GLU A 66 -14.25 -5.58 -8.36
CA GLU A 66 -13.12 -4.65 -8.52
C GLU A 66 -12.72 -4.03 -7.18
N TYR A 67 -13.70 -3.62 -6.37
CA TYR A 67 -13.44 -3.05 -5.06
C TYR A 67 -12.75 -4.07 -4.13
N LYS A 68 -13.16 -5.34 -4.13
CA LYS A 68 -12.46 -6.39 -3.35
C LYS A 68 -10.98 -6.50 -3.72
N GLN A 69 -10.63 -6.39 -5.00
CA GLN A 69 -9.24 -6.43 -5.45
C GLN A 69 -8.48 -5.18 -4.99
N LEU A 70 -9.08 -3.99 -5.13
CA LEU A 70 -8.47 -2.75 -4.62
C LEU A 70 -8.31 -2.79 -3.10
N LYS A 71 -9.28 -3.34 -2.38
CA LYS A 71 -9.26 -3.52 -0.93
C LYS A 71 -8.01 -4.29 -0.49
N LYS A 72 -7.81 -5.47 -1.08
CA LYS A 72 -6.62 -6.28 -0.83
C LYS A 72 -5.33 -5.57 -1.21
N ALA A 73 -5.26 -4.91 -2.36
CA ALA A 73 -4.02 -4.30 -2.84
C ALA A 73 -3.63 -2.99 -2.10
N PHE A 74 -4.62 -2.17 -1.73
CA PHE A 74 -4.41 -0.79 -1.30
C PHE A 74 -4.91 -0.49 0.11
N PHE A 75 -6.03 -1.06 0.54
CA PHE A 75 -6.66 -0.72 1.83
C PHE A 75 -6.28 -1.68 2.96
N GLU A 76 -5.76 -2.87 2.63
CA GLU A 76 -5.30 -3.88 3.61
C GLU A 76 -3.77 -3.93 3.73
N LYS A 77 -3.06 -2.88 3.26
CA LYS A 77 -1.59 -2.81 3.29
C LYS A 77 -1.01 -3.03 4.68
N GLU A 78 -1.65 -2.49 5.71
CA GLU A 78 -1.20 -2.64 7.09
C GLU A 78 -1.07 -4.12 7.46
N GLU A 79 -2.13 -4.90 7.21
CA GLU A 79 -2.16 -6.34 7.50
C GLU A 79 -1.27 -7.14 6.55
N ASN A 80 -1.19 -6.77 5.27
CA ASN A 80 -0.43 -7.51 4.26
C ASN A 80 1.09 -7.49 4.46
N LEU A 81 1.64 -6.49 5.15
CA LEU A 81 3.08 -6.30 5.32
C LEU A 81 3.56 -6.47 6.77
N ARG A 82 2.68 -6.96 7.66
CA ARG A 82 3.04 -7.37 9.03
C ARG A 82 3.78 -8.70 9.03
#